data_AF-A0A1E7LIF6-F1
#
_entry.id   AF-A0A1E7LIF6-F1
#
_cell.length_a   1.000
_cell.length_b   1.000
_cell.length_c   1.000
_cell.angle_alpha   90.00
_cell.angle_beta   90.00
_cell.angle_gamma   90.00
#
_symmetry.space_group_name_H-M   'P 1'
#
loop_
_entity.id
_entity.type
_entity.pdbx_description
1 polymer ?
#
loop_
_entity_poly.entity_id
_entity_poly.type
_entity_poly.pdbx_seq_one_letter_code
_entity_poly.pdbx_strand_id
1 'polypeptide(L)'
;MRVTRRRGDLVLLGVGEHGRGWPGELWLTNMTDTPAAELLRLTRLVDRVDHDFREIAERVGIRDYTGRSFAGWHRHVTLASAAHTVVALSRVGDEARALC
;
A
#
# COMPACT_ATOMS: atom_id res chain seq x y z
N MET A 1 -11.77 -8.79 -27.59
CA MET A 1 -10.60 -9.04 -26.72
C MET A 1 -9.83 -10.22 -27.27
N ARG A 2 -8.57 -10.06 -27.69
CA ARG A 2 -7.74 -11.17 -28.20
C ARG A 2 -6.56 -11.32 -27.24
N VAL A 3 -6.53 -12.42 -26.51
CA VAL A 3 -5.46 -12.75 -25.55
C VAL A 3 -4.59 -13.83 -26.20
N THR A 4 -3.37 -13.46 -26.57
CA THR A 4 -2.32 -14.41 -27.01
C THR A 4 -1.56 -14.89 -25.78
N ARG A 5 -1.54 -16.21 -25.54
CA ARG A 5 -0.85 -16.83 -24.38
C ARG A 5 0.56 -17.29 -24.78
N ARG A 6 1.60 -16.90 -24.01
CA ARG A 6 3.00 -17.35 -24.18
C ARG A 6 3.63 -17.46 -22.78
N ARG A 7 4.39 -18.55 -22.52
CA ARG A 7 5.03 -18.88 -21.22
C ARG A 7 5.52 -17.64 -20.44
N GLY A 8 4.89 -17.38 -19.30
CA GLY A 8 5.11 -16.23 -18.42
C GLY A 8 3.95 -15.24 -18.49
N ASP A 9 2.73 -15.68 -18.13
CA ASP A 9 1.55 -14.83 -18.22
C ASP A 9 1.66 -13.70 -17.18
N LEU A 10 1.90 -12.47 -17.65
CA LEU A 10 1.84 -11.25 -16.85
C LEU A 10 0.68 -10.39 -17.34
N VAL A 11 0.06 -9.67 -16.42
CA VAL A 11 -1.00 -8.70 -16.70
C VAL A 11 -0.41 -7.30 -16.56
N LEU A 12 -0.57 -6.49 -17.61
CA LEU A 12 -0.30 -5.06 -17.59
C LEU A 12 -1.64 -4.33 -17.38
N LEU A 13 -1.77 -3.62 -16.26
CA LEU A 13 -2.94 -2.81 -15.92
C LEU A 13 -2.60 -1.32 -16.07
N GLY A 14 -3.37 -0.61 -16.89
CA GLY A 14 -3.33 0.85 -16.95
C GLY A 14 -4.43 1.47 -16.10
N VAL A 15 -4.08 2.39 -15.22
CA VAL A 15 -5.03 3.15 -14.39
C VAL A 15 -4.94 4.63 -14.76
N GLY A 16 -6.07 5.28 -15.01
CA GLY A 16 -6.10 6.68 -15.44
C GLY A 16 -7.52 7.24 -15.52
N GLU A 17 -7.61 8.53 -15.79
CA GLU A 17 -8.89 9.23 -15.94
C GLU A 17 -9.58 8.90 -17.27
N HIS A 18 -10.91 8.86 -17.24
CA HIS A 18 -11.72 8.68 -18.44
C HIS A 18 -11.49 9.85 -19.41
N GLY A 19 -11.18 9.54 -20.67
CA GLY A 19 -10.95 10.54 -21.72
C GLY A 19 -9.49 10.93 -21.95
N ARG A 20 -8.55 10.46 -21.14
CA ARG A 20 -7.11 10.61 -21.40
C ARG A 20 -6.64 9.52 -22.37
N GLY A 21 -5.85 9.89 -23.38
CA GLY A 21 -5.30 8.95 -24.36
C GLY A 21 -4.22 8.01 -23.82
N TRP A 22 -3.74 8.23 -22.59
CA TRP A 22 -2.72 7.42 -21.93
C TRP A 22 -3.01 7.29 -20.42
N PRO A 23 -2.86 6.10 -19.82
CA PRO A 23 -3.05 5.90 -18.39
C PRO A 23 -2.02 6.69 -17.56
N GLY A 24 -2.43 7.18 -16.38
CA GLY A 24 -1.53 7.88 -15.47
C GLY A 24 -0.57 6.95 -14.73
N GLU A 25 -0.97 5.69 -14.54
CA GLU A 25 -0.19 4.66 -13.87
C GLU A 25 -0.20 3.37 -14.68
N LEU A 26 0.91 2.63 -14.64
CA LEU A 26 1.06 1.31 -15.25
C LEU A 26 1.54 0.32 -14.19
N TRP A 27 0.84 -0.80 -14.07
CA TRP A 27 1.09 -1.84 -13.08
C TRP A 27 1.33 -3.18 -13.79
N LEU A 28 2.34 -3.93 -13.33
CA LEU A 28 2.68 -5.24 -13.86
C LEU A 28 2.54 -6.29 -12.77
N THR A 29 1.78 -7.36 -13.03
CA THR A 29 1.54 -8.43 -12.05
C THR A 29 1.51 -9.81 -12.69
N ASN A 30 1.85 -10.84 -11.94
CA ASN A 30 1.67 -12.24 -12.32
C ASN A 30 0.32 -12.82 -11.84
N MET A 31 -0.57 -11.97 -11.28
CA MET A 31 -1.90 -12.34 -10.83
C MET A 31 -2.88 -12.45 -12.02
N THR A 32 -2.71 -13.49 -12.83
CA THR A 32 -3.41 -13.64 -14.12
C THR A 32 -4.87 -14.04 -14.00
N ASP A 33 -5.23 -14.68 -12.87
CA ASP A 33 -6.58 -15.17 -12.61
C ASP A 33 -7.40 -14.19 -11.74
N THR A 34 -6.82 -13.02 -11.41
CA THR A 34 -7.46 -12.02 -10.56
C THR A 34 -8.32 -11.05 -11.39
N PRO A 35 -9.58 -10.80 -11.01
CA PRO A 35 -10.44 -9.84 -11.70
C PRO A 35 -9.84 -8.44 -11.77
N ALA A 36 -10.03 -7.74 -12.89
CA ALA A 36 -9.49 -6.38 -13.09
C ALA A 36 -9.93 -5.38 -12.01
N ALA A 37 -11.16 -5.49 -11.50
CA ALA A 37 -11.65 -4.64 -10.41
C ALA A 37 -10.89 -4.87 -9.10
N GLU A 38 -10.48 -6.11 -8.83
CA GLU A 38 -9.66 -6.42 -7.66
C GLU A 38 -8.23 -5.93 -7.83
N LEU A 39 -7.64 -6.12 -9.03
CA LEU A 39 -6.33 -5.55 -9.35
C LEU A 39 -6.33 -4.02 -9.19
N LEU A 40 -7.37 -3.33 -9.66
CA LEU A 40 -7.53 -1.88 -9.48
C LEU A 40 -7.64 -1.50 -7.99
N ARG A 41 -8.32 -2.30 -7.16
CA ARG A 41 -8.35 -2.05 -5.71
C ARG A 41 -6.97 -2.21 -5.07
N LEU A 42 -6.17 -3.17 -5.53
CA LEU A 42 -4.81 -3.37 -5.03
C LEU A 42 -3.88 -2.21 -5.38
N THR A 43 -4.01 -1.60 -6.57
CA THR A 43 -3.18 -0.43 -6.92
C THR A 43 -3.40 0.74 -5.95
N ARG A 44 -4.63 0.93 -5.46
CA ARG A 44 -4.98 1.97 -4.48
C ARG A 44 -4.38 1.74 -3.09
N LEU A 45 -3.89 0.54 -2.78
CA LEU A 45 -3.25 0.29 -1.49
C LEU A 45 -1.92 1.03 -1.36
N VAL A 46 -1.24 1.37 -2.46
CA VAL A 46 0.00 2.16 -2.41
C VAL A 46 -0.27 3.57 -1.90
N ASP A 47 -1.32 4.24 -2.40
CA ASP A 47 -1.74 5.55 -1.90
C ASP A 47 -2.07 5.50 -0.40
N ARG A 48 -2.70 4.40 0.05
CA ARG A 48 -3.00 4.18 1.47
C ARG A 48 -1.73 4.04 2.30
N VAL A 49 -0.76 3.25 1.85
CA VAL A 49 0.54 3.10 2.52
C VAL A 49 1.24 4.46 2.63
N ASP A 50 1.26 5.25 1.56
CA ASP A 50 1.88 6.59 1.57
C ASP A 50 1.17 7.57 2.50
N HIS A 51 -0.16 7.49 2.59
CA HIS A 51 -0.94 8.28 3.54
C HIS A 51 -0.63 7.86 4.99
N ASP A 52 -0.72 6.57 5.31
CA ASP A 52 -0.47 6.04 6.65
C ASP A 52 1.00 6.26 7.06
N PHE A 53 1.92 6.26 6.10
CA PHE A 53 3.32 6.57 6.34
C PHE A 53 3.50 8.01 6.85
N ARG A 54 2.91 9.00 6.16
CA ARG A 54 2.98 10.42 6.53
C ARG A 54 2.21 10.72 7.82
N GLU A 55 1.03 10.12 7.99
CA GLU A 55 0.14 10.46 9.10
C GLU A 55 0.43 9.70 10.40
N ILE A 56 1.06 8.53 10.32
CA ILE A 56 1.29 7.64 11.47
C ILE A 56 2.77 7.26 11.55
N ALA A 57 3.31 6.63 10.50
CA ALA A 57 4.62 5.98 10.58
C ALA A 57 5.75 6.97 10.88
N GLU A 58 5.71 8.17 10.29
CA GLU A 58 6.66 9.24 10.56
C GLU A 58 6.57 9.73 12.02
N ARG A 59 5.35 9.86 12.57
CA ARG A 59 5.13 10.31 13.96
C ARG A 59 5.58 9.30 15.01
N VAL A 60 5.53 8.00 14.68
CA VAL A 60 6.05 6.94 15.57
C VAL A 60 7.56 6.68 15.37
N GLY A 61 8.23 7.52 14.59
CA GLY A 61 9.68 7.49 14.42
C GLY A 61 10.17 6.34 13.55
N ILE A 62 9.37 5.84 12.59
CA ILE A 62 9.80 4.72 11.72
C ILE A 62 11.09 5.03 10.95
N ARG A 63 11.38 6.33 10.72
CA ARG A 63 12.58 6.84 10.04
C ARG A 63 13.74 7.16 10.98
N ASP A 64 13.64 6.88 12.27
CA ASP A 64 14.66 7.26 13.25
C ASP A 64 15.80 6.21 13.34
N TYR A 65 16.61 6.15 12.28
CA TYR A 65 17.65 5.13 12.11
C TYR A 65 19.03 5.54 12.68
N THR A 66 19.33 6.83 12.81
CA THR A 66 20.70 7.31 13.06
C THR A 66 21.24 6.91 14.44
N GLY A 67 22.51 6.49 14.49
CA GLY A 67 23.25 6.26 15.74
C GLY A 67 22.92 4.95 16.47
N ARG A 68 22.11 4.06 15.88
CA ARG A 68 21.74 2.76 16.49
C ARG A 68 22.60 1.63 15.92
N SER A 69 22.96 0.67 16.78
CA SER A 69 23.48 -0.63 16.33
C SER A 69 22.39 -1.44 15.61
N PHE A 70 22.76 -2.48 14.88
CA PHE A 70 21.79 -3.33 14.19
C PHE A 70 20.69 -3.88 15.12
N ALA A 71 21.07 -4.42 16.28
CA ALA A 71 20.09 -4.91 17.28
C ALA A 71 19.25 -3.75 17.86
N GLY A 72 19.83 -2.57 18.04
CA GLY A 72 19.12 -1.37 18.46
C GLY A 72 18.08 -0.91 17.44
N TRP A 73 18.43 -0.94 16.15
CA TRP A 73 17.53 -0.64 15.04
C TRP A 73 16.38 -1.66 14.96
N HIS A 74 16.67 -2.96 15.08
CA HIS A 74 15.63 -3.99 15.00
C HIS A 74 14.59 -3.86 16.13
N ARG A 75 15.03 -3.56 17.36
CA ARG A 75 14.13 -3.29 18.49
C ARG A 75 13.30 -2.04 18.23
N HIS A 76 13.93 -0.97 17.73
CA HIS A 76 13.26 0.29 17.40
C HIS A 76 12.18 0.10 16.34
N VAL A 77 12.51 -0.49 15.18
CA VAL A 77 11.54 -0.69 14.10
C VAL A 77 10.40 -1.62 14.52
N THR A 78 10.67 -2.60 15.38
CA THR A 78 9.61 -3.47 15.95
C THR A 78 8.64 -2.67 16.81
N LEU A 79 9.16 -1.84 17.73
CA LEU A 79 8.31 -0.99 18.59
C LEU A 79 7.56 0.08 17.79
N ALA A 80 8.20 0.71 16.81
CA ALA A 80 7.57 1.67 15.92
C ALA A 80 6.44 1.02 15.10
N SER A 81 6.62 -0.21 14.60
CA SER A 81 5.55 -0.96 13.91
C SER A 81 4.39 -1.33 14.84
N ALA A 82 4.67 -1.70 16.09
CA ALA A 82 3.64 -1.96 17.09
C ALA A 82 2.84 -0.67 17.40
N ALA A 83 3.52 0.46 17.60
CA ALA A 83 2.89 1.76 17.81
C ALA A 83 2.05 2.19 16.60
N HIS A 84 2.57 2.00 15.38
CA HIS A 84 1.82 2.25 14.14
C HIS A 84 0.50 1.46 14.12
N THR A 85 0.57 0.18 14.45
CA THR A 85 -0.61 -0.71 14.48
C THR A 85 -1.65 -0.23 15.49
N VAL A 86 -1.22 0.13 16.70
CA VAL A 86 -2.12 0.66 17.73
C VAL A 86 -2.84 1.91 17.23
N VAL A 87 -2.10 2.89 16.67
CA VAL A 87 -2.70 4.13 16.15
C VAL A 87 -3.65 3.87 14.99
N ALA A 88 -3.26 3.02 14.03
CA ALA A 88 -4.08 2.69 12.87
C ALA A 88 -5.40 2.03 13.29
N LEU A 89 -5.37 1.08 14.23
CA LEU A 89 -6.57 0.40 14.72
C LEU A 89 -7.46 1.31 15.58
N SER A 90 -6.87 2.21 16.38
CA SER A 90 -7.65 3.18 17.15
C SER A 90 -8.45 4.12 16.27
N ARG A 91 -7.85 4.63 15.17
CA ARG A 91 -8.56 5.51 14.21
C ARG A 91 -9.77 4.83 13.58
N VAL A 92 -9.62 3.57 13.15
CA VAL A 92 -10.73 2.79 12.59
C VAL A 92 -11.85 2.61 13.62
N GLY A 93 -11.50 2.38 14.89
CA GLY A 93 -12.47 2.27 15.97
C GLY A 93 -13.22 3.58 16.23
N ASP A 94 -12.54 4.73 16.14
CA ASP A 94 -13.14 6.05 16.34
C ASP A 94 -14.06 6.44 15.17
N GLU A 95 -13.65 6.16 13.93
CA GLU A 95 -14.49 6.35 12.72
C GLU A 95 -15.76 5.48 12.79
N ALA A 96 -15.63 4.21 13.18
CA ALA A 96 -16.78 3.32 13.34
C ALA A 96 -17.75 3.79 14.43
N ARG A 97 -17.24 4.37 15.53
CA ARG A 97 -18.06 4.93 16.60
C ARG A 97 -18.75 6.24 16.21
N ALA A 98 -18.09 7.08 15.40
CA ALA A 98 -18.66 8.34 14.94
C ALA A 98 -19.79 8.17 13.90
N LEU A 99 -19.91 6.99 13.30
CA LEU A 99 -20.95 6.64 12.32
C LEU A 99 -22.19 5.97 12.96
N CYS A 100 -22.19 5.70 14.26
CA CYS A 100 -23.31 5.13 15.03
C CYS A 100 -24.10 6.22 15.76
#